data_AF-A0A4Y1ZQ54-F1
#
_entry.id   AF-A0A4Y1ZQ54-F1
#
_cell.length_a   1.000
_cell.length_b   1.000
_cell.length_c   1.000
_cell.angle_alpha   90.00
_cell.angle_beta   90.00
_cell.angle_gamma   90.00
#
_symmetry.space_group_name_H-M   'P 1'
#
loop_
_entity.id
_entity.type
_entity.pdbx_description
1 polymer ?
#
loop_
_entity_poly.entity_id
_entity_poly.type
_entity_poly.pdbx_seq_one_letter_code
_entity_poly.pdbx_strand_id
1 'polypeptide(L)'
;MNLEYEYSGYCQLPLPWNRTMLKIKSDVEKKTVFEYKFGLLNFYESGHAKIGAHKDDKPSLDQSVDIATLSFGACRDMIFSKKGCKSVRQALEAGSLLLM
;
A
#
# COMPACT_ATOMS: atom_id res chain seq x y z
N MET A 1 18.80 -5.54 -9.97
CA MET A 1 18.23 -4.17 -9.97
C MET A 1 17.88 -3.84 -8.54
N ASN A 2 18.57 -2.88 -7.93
CA ASN A 2 18.21 -2.40 -6.60
C ASN A 2 16.96 -1.52 -6.77
N LEU A 3 15.79 -2.02 -6.33
CA LEU A 3 14.65 -1.15 -6.12
C LEU A 3 14.97 -0.27 -4.92
N GLU A 4 15.08 1.04 -5.11
CA GLU A 4 15.19 2.00 -4.03
C GLU A 4 13.82 2.63 -3.80
N TYR A 5 13.35 2.61 -2.55
CA TYR A 5 12.13 3.30 -2.16
C TYR A 5 12.52 4.60 -1.48
N GLU A 6 12.04 5.72 -2.04
CA GLU A 6 12.25 7.05 -1.48
C GLU A 6 10.93 7.64 -0.97
N TYR A 7 10.90 7.89 0.33
CA TYR A 7 9.80 8.58 1.00
C TYR A 7 10.33 9.75 1.82
N SER A 8 9.88 10.97 1.48
CA SER A 8 10.19 12.20 2.23
C SER A 8 11.70 12.43 2.44
N GLY A 9 12.53 12.11 1.44
CA GLY A 9 14.00 12.26 1.51
C GLY A 9 14.73 11.10 2.22
N TYR A 10 14.00 10.10 2.71
CA TYR A 10 14.58 8.86 3.22
C TYR A 10 14.60 7.82 2.12
N CYS A 11 15.80 7.39 1.73
CA CYS A 11 16.00 6.23 0.88
C CYS A 11 16.19 4.99 1.76
N GLN A 12 15.35 3.97 1.57
CA GLN A 12 15.54 2.68 2.21
C GLN A 12 15.71 1.58 1.17
N LEU A 13 16.71 0.74 1.43
CA LEU A 13 16.86 -0.51 0.69
C LEU A 13 15.79 -1.49 1.16
N PRO A 14 15.05 -2.13 0.23
CA PRO A 14 14.07 -3.13 0.59
C PRO A 14 14.77 -4.32 1.24
N LEU A 15 14.12 -4.84 2.28
CA LEU A 15 14.52 -6.10 2.87
C LEU A 15 14.08 -7.27 1.97
N PRO A 16 14.83 -8.38 1.93
CA PRO A 16 14.38 -9.60 1.28
C PRO A 16 13.05 -10.09 1.84
N TRP A 17 12.22 -10.66 0.96
CA TRP A 17 10.94 -11.25 1.36
C TRP A 17 11.14 -12.42 2.33
N ASN A 18 10.59 -12.31 3.54
CA ASN A 18 10.52 -13.43 4.47
C ASN A 18 9.36 -14.37 4.12
N ARG A 19 9.28 -15.55 4.76
CA ARG A 19 8.26 -16.56 4.47
C ARG A 19 6.82 -16.04 4.60
N THR A 20 6.54 -15.25 5.63
CA THR A 20 5.21 -14.67 5.86
C THR A 20 4.83 -13.72 4.74
N MET A 21 5.74 -12.83 4.36
CA MET A 21 5.48 -11.88 3.28
C MET A 21 5.36 -12.57 1.91
N LEU A 22 6.12 -13.64 1.65
CA LEU A 22 5.95 -14.46 0.44
C LEU A 22 4.56 -15.11 0.37
N LYS A 23 4.04 -15.58 1.51
CA LYS A 23 2.69 -16.15 1.56
C LYS A 23 1.62 -15.09 1.27
N ILE A 24 1.73 -13.93 1.91
CA ILE A 24 0.82 -12.80 1.69
C ILE A 24 0.86 -12.37 0.22
N LYS A 25 2.07 -12.15 -0.32
CA LYS A 25 2.29 -11.81 -1.72
C LYS A 25 1.59 -12.83 -2.64
N SER A 26 1.87 -14.12 -2.47
CA SER A 26 1.27 -15.16 -3.31
C SER A 26 -0.26 -15.17 -3.26
N ASP A 27 -0.85 -14.94 -2.08
CA ASP A 27 -2.31 -14.92 -1.94
C ASP A 27 -2.94 -13.68 -2.58
N VAL A 28 -2.28 -12.52 -2.50
CA VAL A 28 -2.71 -11.29 -3.17
C VAL A 28 -2.60 -11.46 -4.68
N GLU A 29 -1.46 -11.91 -5.20
CA GLU A 29 -1.25 -12.13 -6.64
C GLU A 29 -2.27 -13.10 -7.24
N LYS A 30 -2.65 -14.15 -6.51
CA LYS A 30 -3.71 -15.08 -6.94
C LYS A 30 -5.09 -14.41 -7.02
N LYS A 31 -5.39 -13.47 -6.12
CA LYS A 31 -6.67 -12.76 -6.09
C LYS A 31 -6.76 -11.65 -7.14
N THR A 32 -5.65 -10.96 -7.40
CA THR A 32 -5.61 -9.81 -8.29
C THR A 32 -5.19 -10.15 -9.72
N VAL A 33 -4.57 -11.33 -9.91
CA VAL A 33 -3.99 -11.76 -11.19
C VAL A 33 -2.83 -10.85 -11.66
N PHE A 34 -2.23 -10.10 -10.72
CA PHE A 34 -1.04 -9.28 -10.95
C PHE A 34 0.17 -9.86 -10.22
N GLU A 35 1.39 -9.48 -10.65
CA GLU A 35 2.63 -9.76 -9.94
C GLU A 35 3.16 -8.52 -9.22
N TYR A 36 3.57 -8.66 -7.96
CA TYR A 36 4.08 -7.56 -7.14
C TYR A 36 5.56 -7.74 -6.80
N LYS A 37 6.41 -6.82 -7.26
CA LYS A 37 7.87 -6.90 -7.04
C LYS A 37 8.34 -6.20 -5.76
N PHE A 38 7.46 -5.38 -5.18
CA PHE A 38 7.73 -4.54 -4.02
C PHE A 38 6.54 -4.54 -3.08
N GLY A 39 6.80 -4.37 -1.78
CA GLY A 39 5.75 -4.21 -0.76
C GLY A 39 6.20 -3.24 0.31
N LEU A 40 5.29 -2.35 0.70
CA LEU A 40 5.48 -1.40 1.79
C LEU A 40 4.59 -1.82 2.98
N LEU A 41 5.18 -1.87 4.17
CA LEU A 41 4.47 -2.15 5.41
C LEU A 41 4.31 -0.86 6.20
N ASN A 42 3.06 -0.43 6.40
CA ASN A 42 2.74 0.70 7.25
C ASN A 42 2.19 0.20 8.59
N PHE A 43 2.86 0.54 9.70
CA PHE A 43 2.40 0.22 11.04
C PHE A 43 1.86 1.47 11.73
N TYR A 44 0.58 1.43 12.10
CA TYR A 44 -0.10 2.52 12.79
C TYR A 44 -0.42 2.09 14.23
N GLU A 45 0.47 2.47 15.16
CA GLU A 45 0.40 2.07 16.57
C GLU A 45 -0.92 2.43 17.28
N SER A 46 -1.59 3.50 16.85
CA SER A 46 -2.84 3.98 17.45
C SER A 46 -3.69 4.76 16.44
N GLY A 47 -4.91 5.12 16.83
CA GLY A 47 -5.80 5.94 16.00
C GLY A 47 -5.30 7.36 15.72
N HIS A 48 -4.25 7.81 16.42
CA HIS A 48 -3.60 9.11 16.19
C HIS A 48 -2.54 9.04 15.08
N ALA A 49 -1.97 7.85 14.83
CA ALA A 49 -1.01 7.64 13.76
C ALA A 49 -1.71 7.70 12.40
N LYS A 50 -1.18 8.51 11.49
CA LYS A 50 -1.76 8.77 10.17
C LYS A 50 -0.66 9.04 9.15
N ILE A 51 -0.96 8.72 7.89
CA ILE A 51 -0.18 9.20 6.75
C ILE A 51 -0.87 10.43 6.17
N GLY A 52 -0.08 11.46 5.82
CA GLY A 52 -0.60 12.68 5.21
C GLY A 52 -1.15 12.43 3.80
N ALA A 53 -1.90 13.39 3.27
CA ALA A 53 -2.38 13.32 1.88
C ALA A 53 -1.17 13.26 0.92
N HIS A 54 -1.16 12.25 0.05
CA HIS A 54 -0.14 12.04 -0.97
C HIS A 54 -0.75 11.29 -2.16
N LYS A 55 0.07 11.06 -3.18
CA LYS A 55 -0.25 10.21 -4.33
C LYS A 55 0.88 9.22 -4.52
N ASP A 56 0.53 8.01 -4.96
CA ASP A 56 1.49 7.03 -5.44
C ASP A 56 1.77 7.28 -6.92
N ASP A 57 2.58 8.29 -7.22
CA ASP A 57 2.90 8.75 -8.59
C ASP A 57 4.40 8.66 -8.91
N LYS A 58 5.10 7.74 -8.24
CA LYS A 58 6.53 7.53 -8.47
C LYS A 58 6.78 7.03 -9.90
N PRO A 59 7.77 7.57 -10.63
CA PRO A 59 8.09 7.13 -11.99
C PRO A 59 8.46 5.65 -12.13
N SER A 60 8.87 5.01 -11.04
CA SER A 60 9.21 3.58 -11.00
C SER A 60 7.99 2.65 -10.94
N LEU A 61 6.79 3.19 -10.75
CA LEU A 61 5.55 2.40 -10.70
C LEU A 61 5.04 2.10 -12.10
N ASP A 62 4.70 0.83 -12.34
CA ASP A 62 3.98 0.41 -13.53
C ASP A 62 2.51 0.82 -13.41
N GLN A 63 2.10 1.80 -14.23
CA GLN A 63 0.75 2.36 -14.22
C GLN A 63 -0.30 1.40 -14.81
N SER A 64 0.10 0.24 -15.35
CA SER A 64 -0.83 -0.79 -15.84
C SER A 64 -1.20 -1.83 -14.77
N VAL A 65 -0.61 -1.74 -13.58
CA VAL A 65 -0.82 -2.66 -12.46
C VAL A 65 -1.36 -1.90 -11.26
N ASP A 66 -2.54 -2.31 -10.77
CA ASP A 66 -3.18 -1.70 -9.60
C ASP A 66 -2.33 -1.88 -8.33
N ILE A 67 -2.38 -0.88 -7.45
CA ILE A 67 -1.78 -0.97 -6.12
C ILE A 67 -2.70 -1.77 -5.20
N ALA A 68 -2.22 -2.92 -4.72
CA ALA A 68 -2.93 -3.76 -3.76
C ALA A 68 -2.66 -3.34 -2.31
N THR A 69 -3.69 -2.84 -1.63
CA THR A 69 -3.66 -2.49 -0.20
C THR A 69 -4.38 -3.55 0.63
N LEU A 70 -3.62 -4.35 1.38
CA LEU A 70 -4.13 -5.35 2.31
C LEU A 70 -4.03 -4.84 3.76
N SER A 71 -5.14 -4.87 4.50
CA SER A 71 -5.21 -4.34 5.86
C SER A 71 -5.36 -5.43 6.92
N PHE A 72 -4.73 -5.22 8.08
CA PHE A 72 -4.80 -6.13 9.24
C PHE A 72 -5.03 -5.32 10.52
N GLY A 73 -5.68 -5.91 11.52
CA GLY A 73 -5.92 -5.28 12.81
C GLY A 73 -7.12 -4.33 12.82
N ALA A 74 -7.03 -3.22 13.55
CA ALA A 74 -8.14 -2.31 13.75
C ALA A 74 -8.55 -1.58 12.45
N CYS A 75 -9.86 -1.45 12.21
CA CYS A 75 -10.41 -0.75 11.06
C CYS A 75 -9.94 0.71 10.99
N ARG A 76 -9.67 1.20 9.77
CA ARG A 76 -9.23 2.58 9.50
C ARG A 76 -9.88 3.12 8.24
N ASP A 77 -10.12 4.44 8.21
CA ASP A 77 -10.57 5.12 6.99
C ASP A 77 -9.38 5.46 6.08
N MET A 78 -9.47 5.06 4.81
CA MET A 78 -8.67 5.62 3.73
C MET A 78 -9.50 6.72 3.04
N ILE A 79 -8.91 7.91 2.90
CA ILE A 79 -9.61 9.09 2.38
C ILE A 79 -9.06 9.45 1.00
N PHE A 80 -9.92 9.33 -0.01
CA PHE A 80 -9.64 9.75 -1.37
C PHE A 80 -10.12 11.18 -1.60
N SER A 81 -9.25 12.04 -2.12
CA SER A 81 -9.59 13.43 -2.40
C SER A 81 -9.10 13.87 -3.78
N LYS A 82 -9.92 14.69 -4.44
CA LYS A 82 -9.61 15.33 -5.72
C LYS A 82 -10.00 16.79 -5.64
N LYS A 83 -9.14 17.69 -6.13
CA LYS A 83 -9.40 19.13 -6.10
C LYS A 83 -10.73 19.45 -6.81
N GLY A 84 -11.60 20.18 -6.12
CA GLY A 84 -12.94 20.53 -6.63
C GLY A 84 -14.00 19.44 -6.48
N CYS A 85 -13.68 18.31 -5.84
CA CYS A 85 -14.63 17.22 -5.58
C CYS A 85 -14.77 16.96 -4.08
N LYS A 86 -15.93 16.43 -3.67
CA LYS A 86 -16.11 15.91 -2.31
C LYS A 86 -15.22 14.68 -2.11
N SER A 87 -14.58 14.58 -0.95
CA SER A 87 -13.76 13.42 -0.61
C SER A 87 -14.61 12.17 -0.37
N VAL A 88 -14.05 11.01 -0.71
CA VAL A 88 -14.64 9.70 -0.47
C VAL A 88 -13.87 9.01 0.65
N ARG A 89 -14.59 8.34 1.56
CA ARG A 89 -13.99 7.55 2.64
C ARG A 89 -14.27 6.08 2.38
N GLN A 90 -13.23 5.27 2.42
CA GLN A 90 -13.31 3.82 2.34
C GLN A 90 -12.81 3.24 3.65
N ALA A 91 -13.67 2.52 4.37
CA ALA A 91 -13.25 1.77 5.55
C ALA A 91 -12.40 0.57 5.11
N LEU A 92 -11.25 0.39 5.74
CA LEU A 92 -10.35 -0.73 5.57
C LEU A 92 -10.44 -1.61 6.82
N GLU A 93 -11.19 -2.69 6.71
CA GLU A 93 -11.39 -3.66 7.79
C GLU A 93 -10.26 -4.69 7.85
N ALA A 94 -10.20 -5.45 8.95
CA ALA A 94 -9.25 -6.56 9.06
C ALA A 94 -9.46 -7.56 7.91
N GLY A 95 -8.41 -7.83 7.13
CA GLY A 95 -8.44 -8.74 6.00
C GLY A 95 -9.00 -8.15 4.70
N SER A 96 -9.39 -6.86 4.69
CA SER A 96 -9.85 -6.22 3.45
C SER A 96 -8.69 -6.00 2.47
N LEU A 97 -8.95 -6.27 1.19
CA LEU A 97 -8.05 -5.99 0.07
C LEU A 97 -8.69 -4.91 -0.81
N LEU A 98 -8.01 -3.78 -0.97
CA LEU A 98 -8.40 -2.69 -1.86
C LEU A 98 -7.44 -2.61 -3.05
N LEU A 99 -7.98 -2.45 -4.25
CA LEU A 99 -7.23 -2.16 -5.48
C LEU A 99 -7.47 -0.72 -5.89
N MET A 100 -6.40 -0.04 -6.32
CA MET A 100 -6.38 1.37 -6.71
C MET A 100 -5.55 1.58 -7.96
#